data_AF-A0A2N2YHH9-F1
#
_entry.id   AF-A0A2N2YHH9-F1
#
_cell.length_a   1.000
_cell.length_b   1.000
_cell.length_c   1.000
_cell.angle_alpha   90.00
_cell.angle_beta   90.00
_cell.angle_gamma   90.00
#
_symmetry.space_group_name_H-M   'P 1'
#
loop_
_entity.id
_entity.type
_entity.pdbx_description
1 polymer ?
#
loop_
_entity_poly.entity_id
_entity_poly.type
_entity_poly.pdbx_seq_one_letter_code
_entity_poly.pdbx_strand_id
1 'polypeptide(L)'
;MTELQQDELETCSGCSCNGKILLKSQKKHMKKILFLLTFFSLVNLFCYSQQNNIIEDKFLIVLDIQEYYTKNKLSEISAQKIIDSVNYVINHTDSHKVIYIKSIHKVLILSLSFPFLYVTIDAQAMSFDKRMNVVNDHIFINDNFSVFTIEKLRNFLKQINAKEIVMIGVMAEEFISEYLIEGKELGYDMYTIPEAIIENHKKVKMKRL
;
A
#
# COMPACT_ATOMS: atom_id res chain seq x y z
N MET A 1 -98.06 7.25 -24.76
CA MET A 1 -96.93 7.01 -25.67
C MET A 1 -96.08 5.95 -25.01
N THR A 2 -96.37 4.67 -25.28
CA THR A 2 -95.72 3.80 -26.29
C THR A 2 -94.28 3.48 -25.87
N GLU A 3 -93.80 2.24 -25.71
CA GLU A 3 -94.24 0.89 -26.08
C GLU A 3 -93.31 -0.14 -25.40
N LEU A 4 -93.86 -1.34 -25.11
CA LEU A 4 -93.33 -2.71 -25.31
C LEU A 4 -92.02 -3.15 -24.59
N GLN A 5 -92.11 -4.08 -23.64
CA GLN A 5 -91.97 -5.56 -23.74
C GLN A 5 -90.51 -6.01 -23.45
N GLN A 6 -90.21 -6.82 -22.43
CA GLN A 6 -90.52 -8.25 -22.17
C GLN A 6 -89.23 -9.05 -22.36
N ASP A 7 -88.74 -9.74 -21.32
CA ASP A 7 -88.46 -11.19 -21.35
C ASP A 7 -87.56 -11.65 -20.19
N GLU A 8 -87.86 -12.88 -19.80
CA GLU A 8 -87.40 -13.69 -18.67
C GLU A 8 -85.90 -14.02 -18.73
N LEU A 9 -85.27 -14.31 -17.58
CA LEU A 9 -84.65 -15.62 -17.37
C LEU A 9 -84.27 -15.87 -15.90
N GLU A 10 -84.48 -17.11 -15.50
CA GLU A 10 -84.38 -17.72 -14.18
C GLU A 10 -82.95 -17.88 -13.62
N THR A 11 -82.92 -18.28 -12.34
CA THR A 11 -81.87 -19.03 -11.61
C THR A 11 -80.64 -18.22 -11.13
N CYS A 12 -80.00 -18.47 -10.00
CA CYS A 12 -79.96 -19.66 -9.15
C CYS A 12 -79.50 -19.29 -7.72
N SER A 13 -80.04 -20.02 -6.74
CA SER A 13 -79.60 -20.10 -5.35
C SER A 13 -78.19 -20.69 -5.20
N GLY A 14 -77.38 -20.22 -4.24
CA GLY A 14 -76.35 -21.08 -3.61
C GLY A 14 -75.04 -20.41 -3.17
N CYS A 15 -74.85 -20.31 -1.85
CA CYS A 15 -73.61 -20.34 -1.04
C CYS A 15 -72.31 -19.75 -1.63
N SER A 16 -71.80 -18.62 -1.13
CA SER A 16 -71.05 -18.48 0.14
C SER A 16 -70.03 -19.61 0.40
N CYS A 17 -68.76 -19.38 0.04
CA CYS A 17 -67.54 -19.71 0.80
C CYS A 17 -66.32 -19.84 -0.15
N ASN A 18 -65.72 -18.73 -0.62
CA ASN A 18 -64.38 -18.79 -1.25
C ASN A 18 -63.44 -17.60 -0.95
N GLY A 19 -63.91 -16.52 -0.29
CA GLY A 19 -63.08 -15.33 -0.05
C GLY A 19 -62.01 -15.45 1.05
N LYS A 20 -62.17 -16.36 2.03
CA LYS A 20 -61.25 -16.46 3.19
C LYS A 20 -59.96 -17.24 2.91
N ILE A 21 -59.94 -18.10 1.90
CA ILE A 21 -58.78 -18.96 1.59
C ILE A 21 -57.72 -18.19 0.78
N LEU A 22 -58.17 -17.32 -0.13
CA LEU A 22 -57.30 -16.47 -0.95
C LEU A 22 -56.49 -15.44 -0.13
N LEU A 23 -57.11 -14.83 0.88
CA LEU A 23 -56.44 -13.87 1.78
C LEU A 23 -55.40 -14.51 2.72
N LYS A 24 -55.60 -15.77 3.13
CA LYS A 24 -54.62 -16.52 3.94
C LYS A 24 -53.37 -16.90 3.13
N SER A 25 -53.54 -17.25 1.86
CA SER A 25 -52.43 -17.59 0.96
C SER A 25 -51.54 -16.38 0.69
N GLN A 26 -52.14 -15.23 0.33
CA GLN A 26 -51.44 -13.96 0.08
C GLN A 26 -50.61 -13.48 1.29
N LYS A 27 -51.15 -13.59 2.52
CA LYS A 27 -50.41 -13.27 3.76
C LYS A 27 -49.20 -14.18 4.01
N LYS A 28 -49.26 -15.45 3.59
CA LYS A 28 -48.15 -16.41 3.73
C LYS A 28 -47.00 -16.07 2.78
N HIS A 29 -47.31 -15.65 1.56
CA HIS A 29 -46.32 -15.23 0.57
C HIS A 29 -45.64 -13.89 0.96
N MET A 30 -46.39 -12.91 1.46
CA MET A 30 -45.80 -11.64 1.93
C MET A 30 -44.86 -11.84 3.13
N LYS A 31 -45.19 -12.74 4.06
CA LYS A 31 -44.29 -13.06 5.19
C LYS A 31 -42.98 -13.71 4.73
N LYS A 32 -43.02 -14.56 3.69
CA LYS A 32 -41.81 -15.16 3.11
C LYS A 32 -40.93 -14.14 2.40
N ILE A 33 -41.54 -13.20 1.67
CA ILE A 33 -40.80 -12.11 0.99
C ILE A 33 -40.16 -11.18 2.03
N LEU A 34 -40.88 -10.83 3.10
CA LEU A 34 -40.34 -10.01 4.18
C LEU A 34 -39.19 -10.71 4.92
N PHE A 35 -39.27 -12.04 5.11
CA PHE A 35 -38.18 -12.84 5.69
C PHE A 35 -36.95 -12.90 4.77
N LEU A 36 -37.15 -13.05 3.46
CA LEU A 36 -36.05 -13.02 2.49
C LEU A 36 -35.36 -11.66 2.43
N LEU A 37 -36.13 -10.56 2.47
CA LEU A 37 -35.57 -9.21 2.46
C LEU A 37 -34.78 -8.90 3.75
N THR A 38 -35.27 -9.35 4.90
CA THR A 38 -34.55 -9.19 6.18
C THR A 38 -33.30 -10.06 6.26
N PHE A 39 -33.33 -11.27 5.71
CA PHE A 39 -32.14 -12.11 5.58
C PHE A 39 -31.10 -11.47 4.65
N PHE A 40 -31.52 -10.93 3.50
CA PHE A 40 -30.60 -10.25 2.57
C PHE A 40 -29.98 -8.98 3.17
N SER A 41 -30.70 -8.22 4.00
CA SER A 41 -30.10 -7.08 4.71
C SER A 41 -29.08 -7.50 5.79
N LEU A 42 -29.26 -8.67 6.42
CA LEU A 42 -28.33 -9.18 7.43
C LEU A 42 -27.02 -9.71 6.81
N VAL A 43 -27.06 -10.22 5.58
CA VAL A 43 -25.84 -10.67 4.88
C VAL A 43 -24.98 -9.49 4.42
N ASN A 44 -25.58 -8.32 4.18
CA ASN A 44 -24.86 -7.09 3.81
C ASN A 44 -24.24 -6.34 5.02
N LEU A 45 -24.48 -6.80 6.26
CA LEU A 45 -23.82 -6.25 7.45
C LEU A 45 -22.38 -6.72 7.62
N PHE A 46 -21.94 -7.73 6.85
CA PHE A 46 -20.53 -8.04 6.65
C PHE A 46 -19.94 -7.20 5.51
N CYS A 47 -20.18 -5.88 5.55
CA CYS A 47 -19.36 -4.95 4.81
C CYS A 47 -18.00 -4.88 5.52
N TYR A 48 -16.98 -5.51 4.91
CA TYR A 48 -15.59 -5.20 5.20
C TYR A 48 -15.41 -3.69 5.05
N SER A 49 -15.29 -2.99 6.18
CA SER A 49 -14.60 -1.71 6.21
C SER A 49 -13.16 -2.03 5.80
N GLN A 50 -12.80 -1.77 4.54
CA GLN A 50 -11.39 -1.74 4.15
C GLN A 50 -10.76 -0.57 4.91
N GLN A 51 -10.24 -0.86 6.10
CA GLN A 51 -9.42 0.07 6.83
C GLN A 51 -8.10 0.14 6.05
N ASN A 52 -7.86 1.29 5.41
CA ASN A 52 -6.76 1.60 4.51
C ASN A 52 -5.36 1.61 5.18
N ASN A 53 -5.10 0.75 6.17
CA ASN A 53 -3.78 0.64 6.77
C ASN A 53 -2.93 -0.32 5.95
N ILE A 54 -2.57 0.14 4.73
CA ILE A 54 -1.65 -0.54 3.81
C ILE A 54 -0.28 -0.83 4.48
N ILE A 55 0.02 -0.17 5.62
CA ILE A 55 1.36 -0.13 6.23
C ILE A 55 1.42 -0.79 7.63
N GLU A 56 0.32 -0.90 8.39
CA GLU A 56 0.38 -1.30 9.82
C GLU A 56 1.10 -2.64 10.08
N ASP A 57 0.93 -3.59 9.17
CA ASP A 57 1.51 -4.93 9.32
C ASP A 57 2.85 -5.14 8.62
N LYS A 58 3.30 -4.18 7.80
CA LYS A 58 4.47 -4.35 6.93
C LYS A 58 5.75 -3.79 7.55
N PHE A 59 6.87 -4.37 7.17
CA PHE A 59 8.19 -3.80 7.46
C PHE A 59 8.48 -2.66 6.49
N LEU A 60 9.08 -1.58 6.99
CA LEU A 60 9.44 -0.42 6.18
C LEU A 60 10.95 -0.34 6.03
N ILE A 61 11.44 -0.39 4.79
CA ILE A 61 12.83 -0.10 4.46
C ILE A 61 12.93 1.32 3.89
N VAL A 62 13.71 2.18 4.55
CA VAL A 62 14.01 3.55 4.14
C VAL A 62 15.43 3.62 3.57
N LEU A 63 15.56 3.94 2.30
CA LEU A 63 16.81 3.94 1.55
C LEU A 63 17.39 5.35 1.36
N ASP A 64 18.67 5.52 1.69
CA ASP A 64 19.55 6.56 1.16
C ASP A 64 19.04 8.01 1.28
N ILE A 65 18.24 8.30 2.31
CA ILE A 65 17.88 9.68 2.70
C ILE A 65 19.03 10.29 3.52
N GLN A 66 20.20 10.37 2.90
CA GLN A 66 21.41 10.98 3.47
C GLN A 66 21.56 12.43 3.00
N GLU A 67 22.21 13.28 3.82
CA GLU A 67 22.46 14.68 3.48
C GLU A 67 23.15 14.83 2.11
N TYR A 68 24.03 13.89 1.76
CA TYR A 68 24.70 13.91 0.46
C TYR A 68 23.72 13.88 -0.71
N TYR A 69 22.73 13.00 -0.68
CA TYR A 69 21.77 12.86 -1.77
C TYR A 69 20.76 14.00 -1.78
N THR A 70 20.25 14.37 -0.60
CA THR A 70 19.21 15.40 -0.48
C THR A 70 19.73 16.79 -0.82
N LYS A 71 21.00 17.11 -0.49
CA LYS A 71 21.61 18.42 -0.80
C LYS A 71 22.25 18.51 -2.18
N ASN A 72 22.85 17.42 -2.69
CA ASN A 72 23.66 17.48 -3.91
C ASN A 72 22.98 16.89 -5.15
N LYS A 73 21.94 16.05 -5.00
CA LYS A 73 21.26 15.40 -6.13
C LYS A 73 19.87 15.94 -6.39
N LEU A 74 19.29 16.68 -5.46
CA LEU A 74 17.92 17.19 -5.52
C LEU A 74 17.89 18.71 -5.38
N SER A 75 16.83 19.33 -5.89
CA SER A 75 16.50 20.70 -5.49
C SER A 75 16.00 20.71 -4.05
N GLU A 76 16.16 21.83 -3.33
CA GLU A 76 15.70 21.95 -1.94
C GLU A 76 14.19 21.65 -1.80
N ILE A 77 13.38 22.09 -2.77
CA ILE A 77 11.92 21.83 -2.80
C ILE A 77 11.66 20.32 -2.99
N SER A 78 12.35 19.68 -3.92
CA SER A 78 12.22 18.24 -4.16
C SER A 78 12.68 17.43 -2.94
N ALA A 79 13.79 17.83 -2.32
CA ALA A 79 14.33 17.22 -1.11
C ALA A 79 13.35 17.35 0.06
N GLN A 80 12.78 18.53 0.27
CA GLN A 80 11.78 18.73 1.32
C GLN A 80 10.55 17.85 1.08
N LYS A 81 10.02 17.85 -0.15
CA LYS A 81 8.84 17.06 -0.50
C LYS A 81 9.04 15.56 -0.24
N ILE A 82 10.18 14.99 -0.65
CA ILE A 82 10.44 13.56 -0.41
C ILE A 82 10.61 13.26 1.07
N ILE A 83 11.29 14.12 1.82
CA ILE A 83 11.50 13.93 3.25
C ILE A 83 10.17 14.01 4.00
N ASP A 84 9.28 14.93 3.63
CA ASP A 84 7.94 15.02 4.20
C ASP A 84 7.14 13.74 3.95
N SER A 85 7.16 13.21 2.72
CA SER A 85 6.54 11.92 2.39
C SER A 85 7.13 10.77 3.19
N VAL A 86 8.46 10.68 3.27
CA VAL A 86 9.16 9.62 4.02
C VAL A 86 8.82 9.70 5.51
N ASN A 87 8.87 10.89 6.10
CA ASN A 87 8.51 11.12 7.49
C ASN A 87 7.05 10.77 7.75
N TYR A 88 6.14 11.11 6.83
CA TYR A 88 4.75 10.71 6.93
C TYR A 88 4.62 9.19 7.03
N VAL A 89 5.28 8.43 6.16
CA VAL A 89 5.24 6.96 6.18
C VAL A 89 5.86 6.42 7.48
N ILE A 90 7.02 6.94 7.90
CA ILE A 90 7.69 6.53 9.15
C ILE A 90 6.77 6.75 10.36
N ASN A 91 6.14 7.92 10.46
CA ASN A 91 5.28 8.28 11.59
C ASN A 91 3.99 7.43 11.66
N HIS A 92 3.60 6.76 10.57
CA HIS A 92 2.46 5.84 10.49
C HIS A 92 2.88 4.37 10.44
N THR A 93 4.15 4.07 10.69
CA THR A 93 4.68 2.70 10.81
C THR A 93 5.06 2.45 12.26
N ASP A 94 4.85 1.22 12.75
CA ASP A 94 5.43 0.83 14.05
C ASP A 94 6.95 1.03 14.00
N SER A 95 7.47 1.83 14.94
CA SER A 95 8.89 2.12 15.07
C SER A 95 9.76 0.86 15.05
N HIS A 96 9.33 -0.29 15.57
CA HIS A 96 10.15 -1.52 15.56
C HIS A 96 10.25 -2.17 14.17
N LYS A 97 9.34 -1.82 13.26
CA LYS A 97 9.27 -2.34 11.89
C LYS A 97 9.99 -1.43 10.88
N VAL A 98 10.47 -0.26 11.30
CA VAL A 98 11.24 0.65 10.44
C VAL A 98 12.70 0.20 10.42
N ILE A 99 13.27 0.11 9.22
CA ILE A 99 14.63 -0.31 8.93
C ILE A 99 15.24 0.74 8.03
N TYR A 100 16.43 1.21 8.36
CA TYR A 100 17.13 2.21 7.58
C TYR A 100 18.33 1.60 6.87
N ILE A 101 18.56 2.00 5.62
CA ILE A 101 19.73 1.62 4.86
C ILE A 101 20.46 2.87 4.40
N LYS A 102 21.78 2.89 4.64
CA LYS A 102 22.69 3.94 4.20
C LYS A 102 23.71 3.38 3.22
N SER A 103 23.95 4.09 2.14
CA SER A 103 25.06 3.82 1.23
C SER A 103 26.38 4.44 1.73
N ILE A 104 27.48 3.71 1.59
CA ILE A 104 28.82 4.24 1.86
C ILE A 104 29.24 5.21 0.76
N HIS A 105 29.67 6.41 1.15
CA HIS A 105 30.31 7.35 0.23
C HIS A 105 31.83 7.25 0.32
N LYS A 106 32.45 6.77 -0.76
CA LYS A 106 33.92 6.64 -0.88
C LYS A 106 34.46 7.79 -1.73
N VAL A 107 35.45 8.49 -1.22
CA VAL A 107 36.14 9.60 -1.90
C VAL A 107 37.55 9.14 -2.26
N LEU A 108 37.87 9.24 -3.55
CA LEU A 108 39.22 9.04 -4.05
C LEU A 108 40.01 10.33 -3.88
N ILE A 109 41.10 10.29 -3.12
CA ILE A 109 41.98 11.42 -2.90
C ILE A 109 43.27 11.21 -3.67
N LEU A 110 43.65 12.24 -4.43
CA LEU A 110 44.93 12.36 -5.11
C LEU A 110 45.86 13.21 -4.25
N SER A 111 47.04 12.68 -3.95
CA SER A 111 48.08 13.34 -3.17
C SER A 111 49.34 13.47 -4.01
N LEU A 112 50.07 14.57 -3.85
CA LEU A 112 51.41 14.74 -4.42
C LEU A 112 52.50 14.06 -3.57
N SER A 113 52.15 13.53 -2.40
CA SER A 113 53.02 12.79 -1.48
C SER A 113 52.54 11.35 -1.32
N PHE A 114 53.46 10.41 -1.10
CA PHE A 114 53.13 8.99 -0.98
C PHE A 114 52.22 8.72 0.25
N PRO A 115 51.11 7.95 0.11
CA PRO A 115 50.61 7.36 -1.13
C PRO A 115 49.93 8.39 -2.04
N PHE A 116 50.29 8.38 -3.33
CA PHE A 116 49.76 9.31 -4.34
C PHE A 116 48.25 9.19 -4.58
N LEU A 117 47.68 8.04 -4.21
CA LEU A 117 46.28 7.72 -4.36
C LEU A 117 45.81 6.96 -3.12
N TYR A 118 44.73 7.41 -2.51
CA TYR A 118 44.07 6.66 -1.45
C TYR A 118 42.57 6.92 -1.44
N VAL A 119 41.80 5.97 -0.90
CA VAL A 119 40.35 6.09 -0.76
C VAL A 119 40.03 6.34 0.70
N THR A 120 39.23 7.36 0.98
CA THR A 120 38.65 7.60 2.30
C THR A 120 37.14 7.46 2.24
N ILE A 121 36.52 7.27 3.41
CA ILE A 121 35.07 7.33 3.56
C ILE A 121 34.70 8.75 3.98
N ASP A 122 33.71 9.33 3.32
CA ASP A 122 33.13 10.61 3.73
C ASP A 122 32.05 10.37 4.78
N ALA A 123 32.45 10.49 6.06
CA ALA A 123 31.55 10.31 7.20
C ALA A 123 30.41 11.32 7.21
N GLN A 124 30.62 12.53 6.69
CA GLN A 124 29.58 13.55 6.65
C GLN A 124 28.52 13.19 5.60
N ALA A 125 28.96 12.71 4.44
CA ALA A 125 28.07 12.20 3.38
C ALA A 125 27.25 10.97 3.82
N MET A 126 27.68 10.25 4.86
CA MET A 126 26.96 9.11 5.45
C MET A 126 25.89 9.50 6.49
N SER A 127 25.80 10.76 6.88
CA SER A 127 24.77 11.22 7.82
C SER A 127 23.39 11.24 7.17
N PHE A 128 22.36 10.83 7.92
CA PHE A 128 20.97 11.03 7.49
C PHE A 128 20.68 12.52 7.37
N ASP A 129 19.77 12.89 6.47
CA ASP A 129 19.25 14.25 6.45
C ASP A 129 18.63 14.59 7.81
N LYS A 130 19.03 15.74 8.39
CA LYS A 130 18.60 16.19 9.72
C LYS A 130 17.09 16.37 9.85
N ARG A 131 16.38 16.51 8.73
CA ARG A 131 14.93 16.63 8.68
C ARG A 131 14.22 15.27 8.80
N MET A 132 14.92 14.15 8.72
CA MET A 132 14.32 12.83 8.84
C MET A 132 13.99 12.49 10.31
N ASN A 133 12.82 11.89 10.52
CA ASN A 133 12.42 11.29 11.78
C ASN A 133 13.02 9.87 11.91
N VAL A 134 14.21 9.77 12.48
CA VAL A 134 14.80 8.46 12.82
C VAL A 134 14.20 7.97 14.14
N VAL A 135 13.48 6.84 14.12
CA VAL A 135 12.69 6.36 15.27
C VAL A 135 13.29 5.14 15.98
N ASN A 136 14.38 4.58 15.45
CA ASN A 136 15.11 3.44 16.04
C ASN A 136 16.55 3.36 15.49
N ASP A 137 17.30 2.36 15.97
CA ASP A 137 18.69 2.11 15.58
C ASP A 137 18.89 0.91 14.62
N HIS A 138 17.84 0.43 13.94
CA HIS A 138 17.89 -0.61 12.90
C HIS A 138 18.49 -0.07 11.60
N ILE A 139 19.75 0.36 11.66
CA ILE A 139 20.47 1.02 10.58
C ILE A 139 21.50 0.05 10.01
N PHE A 140 21.39 -0.22 8.71
CA PHE A 140 22.31 -1.07 7.96
C PHE A 140 23.07 -0.24 6.94
N ILE A 141 24.33 -0.61 6.71
CA ILE A 141 25.20 0.07 5.76
C ILE A 141 25.34 -0.81 4.52
N ASN A 142 24.95 -0.27 3.37
CA ASN A 142 25.15 -0.86 2.06
C ASN A 142 26.50 -0.38 1.49
N ASP A 143 27.46 -1.28 1.42
CA ASP A 143 28.75 -1.06 0.77
C ASP A 143 28.82 -1.66 -0.65
N ASN A 144 27.73 -2.31 -1.08
CA ASN A 144 27.59 -3.05 -2.33
C ASN A 144 26.44 -2.49 -3.17
N PHE A 145 26.25 -3.05 -4.37
CA PHE A 145 25.19 -2.63 -5.29
C PHE A 145 23.80 -3.15 -4.91
N SER A 146 23.67 -4.08 -3.94
CA SER A 146 22.38 -4.63 -3.49
C SER A 146 22.19 -4.63 -1.98
N VAL A 147 21.01 -4.16 -1.54
CA VAL A 147 20.60 -4.15 -0.14
C VAL A 147 20.44 -5.55 0.44
N PHE A 148 19.98 -6.52 -0.34
CA PHE A 148 19.77 -7.88 0.13
C PHE A 148 21.06 -8.70 0.19
N THR A 149 22.18 -8.19 -0.36
CA THR A 149 23.51 -8.80 -0.15
C THR A 149 24.04 -8.58 1.27
N ILE A 150 23.49 -7.61 2.02
CA ILE A 150 23.89 -7.32 3.40
C ILE A 150 23.48 -8.47 4.31
N GLU A 151 24.45 -9.28 4.74
CA GLU A 151 24.21 -10.47 5.57
C GLU A 151 23.50 -10.11 6.88
N LYS A 152 23.92 -9.03 7.53
CA LYS A 152 23.31 -8.54 8.78
C LYS A 152 21.82 -8.21 8.59
N LEU A 153 21.46 -7.57 7.47
CA LEU A 153 20.07 -7.26 7.15
C LEU A 153 19.27 -8.54 6.92
N ARG A 154 19.78 -9.49 6.11
CA ARG A 154 19.08 -10.76 5.87
C ARG A 154 18.84 -11.54 7.16
N ASN A 155 19.84 -11.59 8.05
CA ASN A 155 19.71 -12.28 9.32
C ASN A 155 18.67 -11.59 10.22
N PHE A 156 18.66 -10.26 10.25
CA PHE A 156 17.66 -9.48 10.97
C PHE A 156 16.24 -9.72 10.44
N LEU A 157 16.03 -9.63 9.12
CA LEU A 157 14.73 -9.88 8.47
C LEU A 157 14.21 -11.30 8.75
N LYS A 158 15.10 -12.30 8.78
CA LYS A 158 14.76 -13.67 9.18
C LYS A 158 14.37 -13.77 10.66
N GLN A 159 15.13 -13.13 11.55
CA GLN A 159 14.85 -13.17 12.99
C GLN A 159 13.49 -12.58 13.34
N ILE A 160 13.09 -11.51 12.66
CA ILE A 160 11.78 -10.86 12.87
C ILE A 160 10.66 -11.48 12.02
N ASN A 161 10.95 -12.56 11.27
CA ASN A 161 10.02 -13.22 10.36
C ASN A 161 9.34 -12.25 9.37
N ALA A 162 10.11 -11.33 8.80
CA ALA A 162 9.61 -10.39 7.80
C ALA A 162 9.07 -11.13 6.57
N LYS A 163 7.85 -10.78 6.14
CA LYS A 163 7.20 -11.32 4.94
C LYS A 163 6.87 -10.20 3.97
N GLU A 164 6.17 -9.18 4.45
CA GLU A 164 5.78 -8.02 3.65
C GLU A 164 6.71 -6.84 3.93
N ILE A 165 7.29 -6.26 2.88
CA ILE A 165 8.26 -5.17 2.97
C ILE A 165 7.84 -4.03 2.04
N VAL A 166 7.66 -2.84 2.60
CA VAL A 166 7.51 -1.58 1.88
C VAL A 166 8.88 -0.92 1.76
N MET A 167 9.25 -0.50 0.54
CA MET A 167 10.52 0.17 0.28
C MET A 167 10.29 1.60 -0.22
N ILE A 168 10.95 2.58 0.42
CA ILE A 168 10.87 4.01 0.11
C ILE A 168 12.27 4.64 0.16
N GLY A 169 12.50 5.79 -0.49
CA GLY A 169 13.82 6.44 -0.45
C GLY A 169 14.18 7.35 -1.63
N VAL A 170 15.44 7.81 -1.64
CA VAL A 170 16.05 8.63 -2.71
C VAL A 170 16.92 7.75 -3.62
N MET A 171 17.07 8.17 -4.90
CA MET A 171 17.74 7.41 -5.99
C MET A 171 17.04 6.10 -6.37
N ALA A 172 15.73 6.10 -6.20
CA ALA A 172 15.00 4.89 -5.97
C ALA A 172 14.58 4.16 -7.24
N GLU A 173 14.27 4.77 -8.38
CA GLU A 173 13.59 3.97 -9.42
C GLU A 173 14.46 2.86 -10.07
N GLU A 174 15.70 3.16 -10.47
CA GLU A 174 16.58 2.15 -11.08
C GLU A 174 16.99 1.07 -10.05
N PHE A 175 17.28 1.45 -8.80
CA PHE A 175 17.74 0.51 -7.77
C PHE A 175 16.60 -0.17 -6.99
N ILE A 176 15.52 0.52 -6.65
CA ILE A 176 14.34 -0.07 -6.02
C ILE A 176 13.73 -1.11 -6.95
N SER A 177 13.63 -0.85 -8.26
CA SER A 177 13.09 -1.88 -9.17
C SER A 177 13.88 -3.19 -9.09
N GLU A 178 15.22 -3.10 -9.07
CA GLU A 178 16.10 -4.26 -8.88
C GLU A 178 15.92 -4.89 -7.49
N TYR A 179 15.84 -4.09 -6.43
CA TYR A 179 15.66 -4.58 -5.06
C TYR A 179 14.28 -5.21 -4.83
N LEU A 180 13.22 -4.69 -5.44
CA LEU A 180 11.89 -5.30 -5.37
C LEU A 180 11.90 -6.68 -6.04
N ILE A 181 12.57 -6.80 -7.18
CA ILE A 181 12.73 -8.09 -7.87
C ILE A 181 13.53 -9.06 -7.00
N GLU A 182 14.70 -8.65 -6.52
CA GLU A 182 15.55 -9.49 -5.67
C GLU A 182 14.85 -9.89 -4.37
N GLY A 183 14.18 -8.95 -3.69
CA GLY A 183 13.40 -9.23 -2.49
C GLY A 183 12.28 -10.25 -2.76
N LYS A 184 11.60 -10.13 -3.89
CA LYS A 184 10.59 -11.10 -4.33
C LYS A 184 11.19 -12.48 -4.61
N GLU A 185 12.35 -12.54 -5.26
CA GLU A 185 13.08 -13.80 -5.49
C GLU A 185 13.52 -14.47 -4.19
N LEU A 186 13.77 -13.67 -3.14
CA LEU A 186 14.08 -14.14 -1.79
C LEU A 186 12.83 -14.54 -0.97
N GLY A 187 11.63 -14.40 -1.53
CA GLY A 187 10.37 -14.82 -0.93
C GLY A 187 9.65 -13.76 -0.09
N TYR A 188 10.01 -12.48 -0.23
CA TYR A 188 9.29 -11.37 0.38
C TYR A 188 8.19 -10.84 -0.55
N ASP A 189 7.08 -10.39 0.03
CA ASP A 189 6.06 -9.61 -0.63
C ASP A 189 6.48 -8.13 -0.60
N MET A 190 6.91 -7.62 -1.77
CA MET A 190 7.54 -6.32 -1.89
C MET A 190 6.57 -5.24 -2.37
N TYR A 191 6.60 -4.07 -1.73
CA TYR A 191 5.72 -2.93 -2.00
C TYR A 191 6.52 -1.64 -2.10
N THR A 192 5.93 -0.63 -2.74
CA THR A 192 6.46 0.75 -2.79
C THR A 192 5.36 1.75 -2.51
N ILE A 193 5.78 2.96 -2.13
CA ILE A 193 4.91 4.13 -2.03
C ILE A 193 5.46 5.17 -3.02
N PRO A 194 4.80 5.38 -4.18
CA PRO A 194 5.31 6.24 -5.25
C PRO A 194 5.64 7.66 -4.77
N GLU A 195 4.84 8.23 -3.88
CA GLU A 195 5.03 9.57 -3.33
C GLU A 195 6.25 9.69 -2.40
N ALA A 196 6.75 8.55 -1.92
CA ALA A 196 7.93 8.42 -1.07
C ALA A 196 9.14 7.84 -1.83
N ILE A 197 9.13 7.95 -3.17
CA ILE A 197 10.20 7.55 -4.07
C ILE A 197 10.56 8.72 -5.00
N ILE A 198 11.86 8.92 -5.24
CA ILE A 198 12.31 9.84 -6.29
C ILE A 198 12.72 9.10 -7.56
N GLU A 199 12.08 9.47 -8.66
CA GLU A 199 12.51 9.23 -10.03
C GLU A 199 13.49 10.32 -10.47
N ASN A 200 14.65 9.92 -10.96
CA ASN A 200 15.56 10.84 -11.62
C ASN A 200 15.05 11.00 -13.07
N HIS A 201 14.40 12.12 -13.41
CA HIS A 201 13.80 12.40 -14.73
C HIS A 201 14.79 12.48 -15.92
N LYS A 202 15.91 11.77 -15.91
CA LYS A 202 16.90 11.71 -16.99
C LYS A 202 16.88 10.38 -17.75
N LYS A 203 15.72 9.81 -18.11
CA LYS A 203 15.64 8.78 -19.17
C LYS A 203 14.25 8.41 -19.71
N VAL A 204 13.33 9.36 -19.91
CA VAL A 204 12.16 9.06 -20.78
C VAL A 204 12.57 9.20 -22.26
N LYS A 205 13.32 8.22 -22.79
CA LYS A 205 13.22 7.88 -24.21
C LYS A 205 12.02 6.96 -24.34
N MET A 206 10.89 7.51 -24.80
CA MET A 206 9.73 6.73 -25.22
C MET A 206 10.19 5.57 -26.12
N LYS A 207 10.13 4.34 -25.61
CA LYS A 207 9.96 3.17 -26.46
C LYS A 207 8.47 3.08 -26.74
N ARG A 208 8.08 3.44 -27.96
CA ARG A 208 6.81 2.98 -28.53
C ARG A 208 6.89 1.45 -28.59
N LEU A 209 5.93 0.79 -27.96
CA LEU A 209 5.54 -0.57 -28.33
C LEU A 209 4.99 -0.57 -29.76
#